data_AF-A0A4Z0HS96-F1
#
_entry.id   AF-A0A4Z0HS96-F1
#
_cell.length_a   1.000
_cell.length_b   1.000
_cell.length_c   1.000
_cell.angle_alpha   90.00
_cell.angle_beta   90.00
_cell.angle_gamma   90.00
#
_symmetry.space_group_name_H-M   'P 1'
#
loop_
_entity.id
_entity.type
_entity.pdbx_description
1 polymer ?
#
loop_
_entity_poly.entity_id
_entity_poly.type
_entity_poly.pdbx_seq_one_letter_code
_entity_poly.pdbx_strand_id
1 'polypeptide(L)'
;MHRVVGFFRRRFGRLPRLLASYPPYLTPFPGEPGSLTLQQCQENLGYLLDVRQRRLEIAADLLEQFGIDLAAGLSAEDPRGFLKSLDQWARREWPTAYTPTFSDRFKVCLARRKEGEHIVLAMLMDIAVVLGETVTRQRPEYSWRLDLDPKNHDSISYQRVVMAKDQIDPDWEETLLDFEYQCIGSFAKFGRDVPGSHPLGYAAQVAIEGGYDAVELRPIDAETPQAPSLAGPVVYDKAKYQSHILADEEGFDEDTADEQAAVPGALFFGWVVSRGLLNPTWAQGFRLRRDIASFKAGRMTAVDLWTEYTDQCLIDYMLSDDANAFTREYYNSDKNGYYDDLAVLAQGLPSSSYLPYTFDNQARIDAVLDQRYEQWSTRRSR
;
A
#
# COMPACT_ATOMS: atom_id res chain seq x y z
N MET A 1 30.03 -31.92 -28.66
CA MET A 1 29.59 -30.66 -28.04
C MET A 1 28.07 -30.72 -27.87
N HIS A 2 27.58 -31.40 -26.84
CA HIS A 2 26.15 -31.54 -26.56
C HIS A 2 25.79 -30.63 -25.39
N ARG A 3 25.04 -29.55 -25.67
CA ARG A 3 24.45 -28.71 -24.63
C ARG A 3 23.28 -29.47 -24.02
N VAL A 4 23.42 -29.82 -22.75
CA VAL A 4 22.35 -30.32 -21.88
C VAL A 4 21.35 -29.18 -21.70
N VAL A 5 20.14 -29.36 -22.21
CA VAL A 5 18.99 -28.52 -21.91
C VAL A 5 18.59 -28.82 -20.47
N GLY A 6 18.89 -27.90 -19.55
CA GLY A 6 18.44 -27.97 -18.17
C GLY A 6 16.93 -27.81 -18.12
N PHE A 7 16.21 -28.93 -18.01
CA PHE A 7 14.81 -28.92 -17.60
C PHE A 7 14.74 -28.31 -16.19
N PHE A 8 14.18 -27.09 -16.08
CA PHE A 8 13.69 -26.56 -14.81
C PHE A 8 12.62 -27.54 -14.28
N ARG A 9 13.01 -28.43 -13.37
CA ARG A 9 12.04 -29.15 -12.53
C ARG A 9 11.32 -28.09 -11.70
N ARG A 10 10.10 -27.69 -12.10
CA ARG A 10 9.16 -27.01 -11.20
C ARG A 10 9.04 -27.89 -9.95
N ARG A 11 9.54 -27.42 -8.82
CA ARG A 11 9.20 -28.01 -7.51
C ARG A 11 7.69 -27.86 -7.37
N PHE A 12 6.95 -28.95 -7.49
CA PHE A 12 5.54 -28.96 -7.11
C PHE A 12 5.47 -28.71 -5.60
N GLY A 13 5.16 -27.48 -5.20
CA GLY A 13 4.95 -27.12 -3.81
C GLY A 13 3.80 -27.91 -3.20
N ARG A 14 3.78 -28.00 -1.86
CA ARG A 14 2.71 -28.73 -1.16
C ARG A 14 1.39 -27.98 -1.27
N LEU A 15 1.41 -26.65 -1.25
CA LEU A 15 0.22 -25.81 -1.30
C LEU A 15 -0.65 -26.02 -2.56
N PRO A 16 -0.13 -26.00 -3.81
CA PRO A 16 -0.93 -26.30 -5.00
C PRO A 16 -1.73 -27.59 -4.94
N ARG A 17 -1.18 -28.65 -4.32
CA ARG A 17 -1.86 -29.94 -4.18
C ARG A 17 -3.02 -29.87 -3.18
N LEU A 18 -2.82 -29.16 -2.08
CA LEU A 18 -3.88 -28.93 -1.10
C LEU A 18 -4.99 -28.03 -1.67
N LEU A 19 -4.63 -27.06 -2.51
CA LEU A 19 -5.57 -26.18 -3.19
C LEU A 19 -6.49 -26.92 -4.18
N ALA A 20 -6.04 -28.03 -4.76
CA ALA A 20 -6.84 -28.81 -5.71
C ALA A 20 -8.13 -29.40 -5.11
N SER A 21 -8.16 -29.63 -3.79
CA SER A 21 -9.34 -30.10 -3.05
C SER A 21 -9.84 -29.08 -2.03
N TYR A 22 -9.39 -27.82 -2.13
CA TYR A 22 -9.75 -26.80 -1.15
C TYR A 22 -11.20 -26.36 -1.32
N PRO A 23 -11.97 -26.17 -0.22
CA PRO A 23 -13.36 -25.76 -0.33
C PRO A 23 -13.52 -24.34 -0.92
N PRO A 24 -14.38 -24.15 -1.93
CA PRO A 24 -14.62 -22.84 -2.52
C PRO A 24 -15.25 -21.87 -1.51
N TYR A 25 -15.02 -20.57 -1.69
CA TYR A 25 -15.71 -19.50 -0.96
C TYR A 25 -16.77 -18.89 -1.86
N LEU A 26 -18.04 -19.15 -1.57
CA LEU A 26 -19.15 -18.84 -2.48
C LEU A 26 -19.86 -17.55 -2.03
N THR A 27 -19.18 -16.41 -2.20
CA THR A 27 -19.80 -15.10 -2.00
C THR A 27 -21.11 -15.01 -2.80
N PRO A 28 -22.25 -14.63 -2.19
CA PRO A 28 -23.55 -14.59 -2.88
C PRO A 28 -23.55 -13.71 -4.13
N PHE A 29 -22.95 -12.52 -4.02
CA PHE A 29 -22.85 -11.56 -5.12
C PHE A 29 -21.39 -11.18 -5.38
N PRO A 30 -20.68 -11.91 -6.26
CA PRO A 30 -19.41 -11.43 -6.78
C PRO A 30 -19.64 -10.22 -7.69
N GLY A 31 -18.74 -9.24 -7.63
CA GLY A 31 -18.85 -8.03 -8.45
C GLY A 31 -17.67 -7.10 -8.25
N GLU A 32 -17.56 -6.11 -9.12
CA GLU A 32 -16.55 -5.06 -8.96
C GLU A 32 -16.90 -4.17 -7.76
N PRO A 33 -15.90 -3.66 -7.03
CA PRO A 33 -16.15 -2.68 -5.98
C PRO A 33 -16.90 -1.47 -6.54
N GLY A 34 -17.93 -0.99 -5.83
CA GLY A 34 -18.80 0.10 -6.29
C GLY A 34 -19.91 -0.30 -7.28
N SER A 35 -19.91 -1.53 -7.81
CA SER A 35 -20.92 -1.96 -8.80
C SER A 35 -22.13 -2.68 -8.20
N LEU A 36 -22.09 -3.03 -6.91
CA LEU A 36 -23.14 -3.80 -6.24
C LEU A 36 -24.17 -2.88 -5.59
N THR A 37 -25.41 -3.36 -5.47
CA THR A 37 -26.41 -2.63 -4.69
C THR A 37 -26.10 -2.75 -3.20
N LEU A 38 -26.55 -1.78 -2.39
CA LEU A 38 -26.41 -1.85 -0.93
C LEU A 38 -26.94 -3.18 -0.35
N GLN A 39 -28.07 -3.66 -0.88
CA GLN A 39 -28.64 -4.95 -0.47
C GLN A 39 -27.69 -6.12 -0.76
N GLN A 40 -27.11 -6.17 -1.96
CA GLN A 40 -26.14 -7.22 -2.31
C GLN A 40 -24.89 -7.17 -1.42
N CYS A 41 -24.44 -5.97 -1.07
CA CYS A 41 -23.33 -5.77 -0.14
C CYS A 41 -23.68 -6.30 1.25
N GLN A 42 -24.88 -6.00 1.75
CA GLN A 42 -25.38 -6.50 3.03
C GLN A 42 -25.49 -8.03 3.05
N GLU A 43 -25.98 -8.64 1.96
CA GLU A 43 -26.05 -10.09 1.82
C GLU A 43 -24.64 -10.73 1.80
N ASN A 44 -23.65 -10.07 1.18
CA ASN A 44 -22.26 -10.51 1.22
C ASN A 44 -21.65 -10.42 2.63
N LEU A 45 -21.92 -9.34 3.38
CA LEU A 45 -21.49 -9.22 4.78
C LEU A 45 -22.15 -10.30 5.65
N GLY A 46 -23.47 -10.47 5.52
CA GLY A 46 -24.22 -11.51 6.24
C GLY A 46 -23.66 -12.90 5.96
N TYR A 47 -23.39 -13.21 4.69
CA TYR A 47 -22.75 -14.48 4.33
C TYR A 47 -21.41 -14.67 5.02
N LEU A 48 -20.51 -13.67 5.00
CA LEU A 48 -19.22 -13.77 5.69
C LEU A 48 -19.41 -14.11 7.16
N LEU A 49 -20.28 -13.39 7.86
CA LEU A 49 -20.54 -13.58 9.28
C LEU A 49 -21.09 -14.98 9.57
N ASP A 50 -22.01 -15.47 8.73
CA ASP A 50 -22.63 -16.79 8.87
C ASP A 50 -21.62 -17.93 8.66
N VAL A 51 -20.76 -17.83 7.64
CA VAL A 51 -19.80 -18.91 7.32
C VAL A 51 -18.48 -18.81 8.07
N ARG A 52 -18.22 -17.69 8.74
CA ARG A 52 -16.93 -17.33 9.34
C ARG A 52 -16.29 -18.46 10.14
N GLN A 53 -17.04 -19.04 11.09
CA GLN A 53 -16.53 -20.11 11.95
C GLN A 53 -16.12 -21.33 11.13
N ARG A 54 -16.92 -21.71 10.14
CA ARG A 54 -16.61 -22.82 9.23
C ARG A 54 -15.38 -22.52 8.37
N ARG A 55 -15.18 -21.27 7.94
CA ARG A 55 -13.98 -20.88 7.18
C ARG A 55 -12.72 -20.90 8.03
N LEU A 56 -12.81 -20.54 9.32
CA LEU A 56 -11.68 -20.69 10.25
C LEU A 56 -11.28 -22.16 10.42
N GLU A 57 -12.24 -23.10 10.48
CA GLU A 57 -11.92 -24.54 10.52
C GLU A 57 -11.19 -25.00 9.25
N ILE A 58 -11.67 -24.57 8.08
CA ILE A 58 -11.02 -24.89 6.79
C ILE A 58 -9.59 -24.31 6.74
N ALA A 59 -9.40 -23.08 7.24
CA ALA A 59 -8.08 -22.47 7.34
C ALA A 59 -7.18 -23.23 8.34
N ALA A 60 -7.73 -23.68 9.47
CA ALA A 60 -7.00 -24.46 10.47
C ALA A 60 -6.47 -25.76 9.85
N ASP A 61 -7.34 -26.51 9.16
CA ASP A 61 -6.97 -27.78 8.50
C ASP A 61 -5.82 -27.57 7.50
N LEU A 62 -5.83 -26.47 6.76
CA LEU A 62 -4.75 -26.11 5.84
C LEU A 62 -3.46 -25.73 6.58
N LEU A 63 -3.55 -24.84 7.57
CA LEU A 63 -2.40 -24.32 8.31
C LEU A 63 -1.71 -25.42 9.13
N GLU A 64 -2.46 -26.40 9.63
CA GLU A 64 -1.93 -27.57 10.32
C GLU A 64 -0.99 -28.38 9.40
N GLN A 65 -1.29 -28.46 8.10
CA GLN A 65 -0.38 -29.10 7.14
C GLN A 65 1.01 -28.45 7.13
N PHE A 66 1.13 -27.21 7.57
CA PHE A 66 2.38 -26.46 7.62
C PHE A 66 2.91 -26.25 9.05
N GLY A 67 2.32 -26.92 10.04
CA GLY A 67 2.73 -26.84 11.44
C GLY A 67 2.32 -25.54 12.12
N ILE A 68 1.27 -24.86 11.63
CA ILE A 68 0.72 -23.64 12.23
C ILE A 68 -0.60 -24.00 12.92
N ASP A 69 -0.63 -23.88 14.24
CA ASP A 69 -1.84 -24.09 15.05
C ASP A 69 -2.65 -22.79 15.10
N LEU A 70 -3.73 -22.75 14.32
CA LEU A 70 -4.62 -21.59 14.26
C LEU A 70 -5.35 -21.35 15.59
N ALA A 71 -5.78 -22.41 16.29
CA ALA A 71 -6.55 -22.26 17.53
C ALA A 71 -5.67 -21.70 18.66
N ALA A 72 -4.41 -22.14 18.74
CA ALA A 72 -3.42 -21.57 19.64
C ALA A 72 -3.09 -20.12 19.26
N GLY A 73 -2.92 -19.84 17.96
CA GLY A 73 -2.63 -18.49 17.46
C GLY A 73 -3.71 -17.47 17.78
N LEU A 74 -4.99 -17.83 17.57
CA LEU A 74 -6.13 -16.97 17.86
C LEU A 74 -6.42 -16.85 19.37
N SER A 75 -5.91 -17.74 20.21
CA SER A 75 -6.10 -17.71 21.67
C SER A 75 -4.88 -17.13 22.41
N ALA A 76 -3.81 -16.78 21.69
CA ALA A 76 -2.59 -16.26 22.30
C ALA A 76 -2.82 -14.86 22.88
N GLU A 77 -2.26 -14.59 24.07
CA GLU A 77 -2.23 -13.23 24.63
C GLU A 77 -1.43 -12.27 23.75
N ASP A 78 -0.39 -12.76 23.08
CA ASP A 78 0.40 -12.01 22.11
C ASP A 78 0.45 -12.76 20.76
N PRO A 79 -0.27 -12.28 19.73
CA PRO A 79 -0.36 -12.96 18.44
C PRO A 79 0.84 -12.68 17.52
N ARG A 80 1.85 -11.88 17.92
CA ARG A 80 2.99 -11.54 17.03
C ARG A 80 3.76 -12.77 16.56
N GLY A 81 3.93 -13.76 17.44
CA GLY A 81 4.56 -15.04 17.07
C GLY A 81 3.77 -15.77 15.99
N PHE A 82 2.45 -15.80 16.13
CA PHE A 82 1.53 -16.42 15.17
C PHE A 82 1.51 -15.68 13.82
N LEU A 83 1.39 -14.35 13.82
CA LEU A 83 1.43 -13.53 12.60
C LEU A 83 2.76 -13.71 11.85
N LYS A 84 3.88 -13.80 12.57
CA LYS A 84 5.19 -14.10 11.99
C LYS A 84 5.24 -15.48 11.33
N SER A 85 4.66 -16.51 11.97
CA SER A 85 4.56 -17.84 11.36
C SER A 85 3.70 -17.85 10.10
N LEU A 86 2.59 -17.10 10.08
CA LEU A 86 1.76 -16.93 8.88
C LEU A 86 2.56 -16.27 7.74
N ASP A 87 3.27 -15.17 8.00
CA ASP A 87 4.12 -14.50 7.01
C ASP A 87 5.20 -15.42 6.44
N GLN A 88 5.91 -16.14 7.31
CA GLN A 88 6.95 -17.08 6.90
C GLN A 88 6.39 -18.21 6.03
N TRP A 89 5.22 -18.73 6.39
CA TRP A 89 4.52 -19.72 5.57
C TRP A 89 4.10 -19.16 4.22
N ALA A 90 3.48 -17.97 4.21
CA ALA A 90 3.02 -17.33 2.98
C ALA A 90 4.18 -17.08 2.02
N ARG A 91 5.28 -16.48 2.49
CA ARG A 91 6.49 -16.23 1.69
C ARG A 91 7.12 -17.51 1.14
N ARG A 92 7.00 -18.63 1.86
CA ARG A 92 7.54 -19.92 1.41
C ARG A 92 6.64 -20.65 0.43
N GLU A 93 5.34 -20.68 0.69
CA GLU A 93 4.40 -21.57 -0.01
C GLU A 93 3.60 -20.88 -1.10
N TRP A 94 3.22 -19.60 -0.94
CA TRP A 94 2.43 -18.87 -1.94
C TRP A 94 3.14 -18.75 -3.30
N PRO A 95 4.47 -18.53 -3.39
CA PRO A 95 5.16 -18.53 -4.68
C PRO A 95 5.04 -19.86 -5.44
N THR A 96 4.82 -20.97 -4.73
CA THR A 96 4.63 -22.28 -5.38
C THR A 96 3.24 -22.46 -5.99
N ALA A 97 2.25 -21.70 -5.52
CA ALA A 97 0.88 -21.65 -6.01
C ALA A 97 0.62 -20.49 -6.98
N TYR A 98 1.52 -19.51 -7.04
CA TYR A 98 1.44 -18.40 -7.97
C TYR A 98 1.63 -18.88 -9.41
N THR A 99 0.80 -18.37 -10.32
CA THR A 99 0.96 -18.55 -11.77
C THR A 99 1.07 -17.18 -12.42
N PRO A 100 1.84 -17.02 -13.52
CA PRO A 100 1.90 -15.76 -14.27
C PRO A 100 0.54 -15.31 -14.83
N THR A 101 -0.44 -16.20 -14.89
CA THR A 101 -1.82 -15.89 -15.28
C THR A 101 -2.67 -15.31 -14.15
N PHE A 102 -2.16 -15.29 -12.91
CA PHE A 102 -2.82 -14.63 -11.80
C PHE A 102 -2.82 -13.13 -12.03
N SER A 103 -4.02 -12.53 -12.09
CA SER A 103 -4.17 -11.11 -12.36
C SER A 103 -3.67 -10.26 -11.19
N ASP A 104 -2.87 -9.26 -11.50
CA ASP A 104 -2.51 -8.15 -10.61
C ASP A 104 -3.61 -7.08 -10.50
N ARG A 105 -4.57 -7.08 -11.42
CA ARG A 105 -5.74 -6.20 -11.36
C ARG A 105 -6.68 -6.65 -10.24
N PHE A 106 -6.52 -6.04 -9.08
CA PHE A 106 -7.29 -6.37 -7.86
C PHE A 106 -8.79 -6.37 -8.07
N LYS A 107 -9.36 -5.39 -8.79
CA LYS A 107 -10.80 -5.35 -9.11
C LYS A 107 -11.27 -6.61 -9.84
N VAL A 108 -10.44 -7.13 -10.76
CA VAL A 108 -10.72 -8.39 -11.47
C VAL A 108 -10.74 -9.54 -10.49
N CYS A 109 -9.71 -9.69 -9.66
CA CYS A 109 -9.62 -10.77 -8.67
C CYS A 109 -10.79 -10.75 -7.68
N LEU A 110 -11.16 -9.58 -7.17
CA LEU A 110 -12.24 -9.41 -6.21
C LEU A 110 -13.62 -9.78 -6.79
N ALA A 111 -13.82 -9.53 -8.09
CA ALA A 111 -15.05 -9.88 -8.79
C ALA A 111 -15.14 -11.36 -9.21
N ARG A 112 -14.06 -12.16 -9.06
CA ARG A 112 -14.09 -13.58 -9.45
C ARG A 112 -14.80 -14.44 -8.41
N ARG A 113 -15.45 -15.49 -8.92
CA ARG A 113 -15.85 -16.64 -8.09
C ARG A 113 -14.60 -17.34 -7.58
N LYS A 114 -14.57 -17.63 -6.28
CA LYS A 114 -13.42 -18.21 -5.59
C LYS A 114 -13.49 -19.74 -5.63
N GLU A 115 -13.47 -20.28 -6.84
CA GLU A 115 -13.61 -21.71 -7.12
C GLU A 115 -12.84 -22.10 -8.40
N GLY A 116 -12.69 -23.40 -8.66
CA GLY A 116 -12.04 -23.90 -9.88
C GLY A 116 -10.61 -23.36 -10.07
N GLU A 117 -10.34 -22.73 -11.20
CA GLU A 117 -9.03 -22.16 -11.52
C GLU A 117 -8.63 -20.98 -10.60
N HIS A 118 -9.61 -20.37 -9.93
CA HIS A 118 -9.41 -19.24 -9.01
C HIS A 118 -9.49 -19.68 -7.54
N ILE A 119 -9.38 -20.97 -7.25
CA ILE A 119 -9.53 -21.51 -5.88
C ILE A 119 -8.56 -20.89 -4.86
N VAL A 120 -7.40 -20.39 -5.32
CA VAL A 120 -6.45 -19.67 -4.46
C VAL A 120 -7.08 -18.44 -3.80
N LEU A 121 -8.04 -17.78 -4.46
CA LEU A 121 -8.76 -16.63 -3.89
C LEU A 121 -9.64 -17.04 -2.69
N ALA A 122 -10.10 -18.31 -2.62
CA ALA A 122 -10.84 -18.81 -1.46
C ALA A 122 -9.91 -18.95 -0.25
N MET A 123 -8.71 -19.50 -0.47
CA MET A 123 -7.68 -19.55 0.57
C MET A 123 -7.29 -18.14 1.04
N LEU A 124 -7.08 -17.20 0.13
CA LEU A 124 -6.74 -15.82 0.50
C LEU A 124 -7.84 -15.14 1.29
N MET A 125 -9.12 -15.40 0.97
CA MET A 125 -10.25 -14.93 1.76
C MET A 125 -10.25 -15.55 3.16
N ASP A 126 -9.92 -16.83 3.30
CA ASP A 126 -9.85 -17.48 4.62
C ASP A 126 -8.71 -16.93 5.47
N ILE A 127 -7.56 -16.66 4.88
CA ILE A 127 -6.46 -16.00 5.57
C ILE A 127 -6.85 -14.56 5.95
N ALA A 128 -7.62 -13.86 5.12
CA ALA A 128 -8.20 -12.56 5.50
C ALA A 128 -9.13 -12.67 6.71
N VAL A 129 -9.97 -13.71 6.77
CA VAL A 129 -10.80 -14.01 7.95
C VAL A 129 -9.93 -14.29 9.18
N VAL A 130 -8.87 -15.09 9.04
CA VAL A 130 -7.91 -15.36 10.14
C VAL A 130 -7.29 -14.07 10.67
N LEU A 131 -6.85 -13.16 9.79
CA LEU A 131 -6.28 -11.88 10.19
C LEU A 131 -7.29 -11.01 10.93
N GLY A 132 -8.51 -10.89 10.40
CA GLY A 132 -9.57 -10.13 11.07
C GLY A 132 -9.95 -10.71 12.43
N GLU A 133 -10.10 -12.03 12.54
CA GLU A 133 -10.41 -12.67 13.83
C GLU A 133 -9.26 -12.56 14.84
N THR A 134 -8.01 -12.49 14.37
CA THR A 134 -6.87 -12.18 15.23
C THR A 134 -7.02 -10.77 15.82
N VAL A 135 -7.44 -9.78 15.02
CA VAL A 135 -7.69 -8.42 15.50
C VAL A 135 -8.87 -8.39 16.47
N THR A 136 -10.05 -8.89 16.09
CA THR A 136 -11.26 -8.81 16.92
C THR A 136 -11.10 -9.50 18.28
N ARG A 137 -10.30 -10.58 18.38
CA ARG A 137 -10.03 -11.23 19.68
C ARG A 137 -9.14 -10.41 20.61
N GLN A 138 -8.23 -9.60 20.06
CA GLN A 138 -7.36 -8.73 20.84
C GLN A 138 -7.98 -7.36 21.11
N ARG A 139 -8.81 -6.89 20.17
CA ARG A 139 -9.46 -5.58 20.15
C ARG A 139 -10.94 -5.78 19.81
N PRO A 140 -11.79 -6.12 20.79
CA PRO A 140 -13.22 -6.41 20.58
C PRO A 140 -14.02 -5.27 19.95
N GLU A 141 -13.48 -4.05 19.97
CA GLU A 141 -14.04 -2.89 19.28
C GLU A 141 -13.85 -2.90 17.76
N TYR A 142 -13.12 -3.88 17.20
CA TYR A 142 -13.04 -4.08 15.75
C TYR A 142 -14.09 -5.08 15.28
N SER A 143 -14.81 -4.73 14.22
CA SER A 143 -15.88 -5.55 13.66
C SER A 143 -15.87 -5.55 12.13
N TRP A 144 -16.31 -6.67 11.56
CA TRP A 144 -16.58 -6.79 10.12
C TRP A 144 -17.80 -5.94 9.76
N ARG A 145 -17.64 -5.03 8.80
CA ARG A 145 -18.68 -4.10 8.34
C ARG A 145 -18.53 -3.80 6.85
N LEU A 146 -19.41 -2.97 6.32
CA LEU A 146 -19.28 -2.44 4.96
C LEU A 146 -18.60 -1.09 4.97
N ASP A 147 -17.69 -0.86 4.02
CA ASP A 147 -17.27 0.49 3.66
C ASP A 147 -18.40 1.19 2.90
N LEU A 148 -19.10 2.11 3.54
CA LEU A 148 -20.18 2.88 2.94
C LEU A 148 -19.93 4.39 3.01
N ASP A 149 -18.72 4.82 3.40
CA ASP A 149 -18.41 6.25 3.45
C ASP A 149 -18.37 6.78 2.01
N PRO A 150 -19.22 7.77 1.66
CA PRO A 150 -19.22 8.36 0.32
C PRO A 150 -17.85 8.93 -0.09
N LYS A 151 -16.99 9.32 0.85
CA LYS A 151 -15.62 9.77 0.57
C LYS A 151 -14.76 8.67 -0.04
N ASN A 152 -15.07 7.41 0.26
CA ASN A 152 -14.37 6.26 -0.26
C ASN A 152 -14.91 5.82 -1.62
N HIS A 153 -15.88 6.51 -2.23
CA HIS A 153 -16.52 6.07 -3.49
C HIS A 153 -15.54 5.61 -4.58
N ASP A 154 -14.40 6.29 -4.71
CA ASP A 154 -13.38 5.97 -5.70
C ASP A 154 -12.31 4.98 -5.19
N SER A 155 -12.33 4.66 -3.89
CA SER A 155 -11.49 3.64 -3.25
C SER A 155 -11.92 2.24 -3.65
N ILE A 156 -10.94 1.34 -3.70
CA ILE A 156 -11.19 -0.08 -3.96
C ILE A 156 -11.98 -0.76 -2.83
N SER A 157 -11.99 -0.18 -1.62
CA SER A 157 -12.71 -0.72 -0.45
C SER A 157 -14.20 -0.44 -0.47
N TYR A 158 -14.68 0.54 -1.24
CA TYR A 158 -16.06 0.99 -1.19
C TYR A 158 -17.05 -0.13 -1.55
N GLN A 159 -18.11 -0.23 -0.76
CA GLN A 159 -19.13 -1.27 -0.81
C GLN A 159 -18.61 -2.70 -0.54
N ARG A 160 -17.44 -2.84 0.07
CA ARG A 160 -16.89 -4.16 0.41
C ARG A 160 -16.93 -4.42 1.91
N VAL A 161 -16.80 -5.70 2.23
CA VAL A 161 -16.62 -6.16 3.60
C VAL A 161 -15.20 -5.82 4.04
N VAL A 162 -15.10 -4.98 5.05
CA VAL A 162 -13.85 -4.50 5.65
C VAL A 162 -13.90 -4.74 7.15
N MET A 163 -12.74 -4.70 7.78
CA MET A 163 -12.65 -4.62 9.22
C MET A 163 -12.30 -3.20 9.63
N ALA A 164 -13.04 -2.67 10.59
CA ALA A 164 -12.74 -1.36 11.14
C ALA A 164 -13.11 -1.30 12.61
N LYS A 165 -12.58 -0.29 13.30
CA LYS A 165 -12.87 -0.04 14.72
C LYS A 165 -14.21 0.69 14.82
N ASP A 166 -15.02 0.37 15.82
CA ASP A 166 -16.25 1.09 16.10
C ASP A 166 -15.97 2.60 16.22
N GLN A 167 -16.75 3.39 15.49
CA GLN A 167 -16.58 4.84 15.45
C GLN A 167 -17.09 5.42 16.78
N ILE A 168 -16.15 5.73 17.68
CA ILE A 168 -16.42 6.32 18.99
C ILE A 168 -16.34 7.85 18.91
N ASP A 169 -15.56 8.38 17.97
CA ASP A 169 -15.34 9.81 17.74
C ASP A 169 -15.70 10.17 16.29
N PRO A 170 -16.70 11.06 16.06
CA PRO A 170 -17.09 11.49 14.72
C PRO A 170 -16.02 12.31 14.00
N ASP A 171 -15.06 12.91 14.72
CA ASP A 171 -13.97 13.73 14.15
C ASP A 171 -12.72 12.89 13.84
N TRP A 172 -12.68 11.62 14.26
CA TRP A 172 -11.63 10.67 13.94
C TRP A 172 -11.88 10.00 12.59
N GLU A 173 -10.89 10.09 11.69
CA GLU A 173 -10.93 9.40 10.41
C GLU A 173 -10.69 7.89 10.60
N GLU A 174 -11.74 7.13 10.37
CA GLU A 174 -11.74 5.67 10.49
C GLU A 174 -10.76 5.04 9.50
N THR A 175 -9.88 4.16 9.99
CA THR A 175 -9.05 3.34 9.09
C THR A 175 -9.76 2.03 8.77
N LEU A 176 -10.04 1.83 7.48
CA LEU A 176 -10.64 0.60 6.97
C LEU A 176 -9.58 -0.42 6.58
N LEU A 177 -9.73 -1.65 7.08
CA LEU A 177 -8.83 -2.77 6.81
C LEU A 177 -9.51 -3.79 5.89
N ASP A 178 -9.27 -3.67 4.59
CA ASP A 178 -9.66 -4.69 3.62
C ASP A 178 -8.61 -5.82 3.58
N PHE A 179 -8.77 -6.81 4.47
CA PHE A 179 -7.83 -7.93 4.54
C PHE A 179 -7.84 -8.83 3.31
N GLU A 180 -8.96 -8.92 2.57
CA GLU A 180 -9.01 -9.69 1.33
C GLU A 180 -8.11 -9.05 0.27
N TYR A 181 -8.26 -7.73 0.09
CA TYR A 181 -7.40 -6.95 -0.79
C TYR A 181 -5.92 -7.08 -0.39
N GLN A 182 -5.60 -6.95 0.89
CA GLN A 182 -4.22 -7.10 1.38
C GLN A 182 -3.64 -8.50 1.12
N CYS A 183 -4.44 -9.57 1.30
CA CYS A 183 -3.99 -10.93 1.03
C CYS A 183 -3.74 -11.16 -0.46
N ILE A 184 -4.60 -10.65 -1.34
CA ILE A 184 -4.40 -10.73 -2.80
C ILE A 184 -3.15 -9.95 -3.21
N GLY A 185 -2.94 -8.75 -2.67
CA GLY A 185 -1.74 -7.94 -2.89
C GLY A 185 -0.47 -8.65 -2.45
N SER A 186 -0.49 -9.23 -1.25
CA SER A 186 0.64 -10.00 -0.72
C SER A 186 0.91 -11.25 -1.56
N PHE A 187 -0.12 -11.97 -2.01
CA PHE A 187 0.04 -13.12 -2.89
C PHE A 187 0.70 -12.78 -4.22
N ALA A 188 0.25 -11.71 -4.87
CA ALA A 188 0.84 -11.23 -6.11
C ALA A 188 2.31 -10.80 -5.92
N LYS A 189 2.60 -10.03 -4.86
CA LYS A 189 3.96 -9.53 -4.55
C LYS A 189 4.92 -10.68 -4.21
N PHE A 190 4.51 -11.61 -3.36
CA PHE A 190 5.35 -12.75 -2.97
C PHE A 190 5.59 -13.69 -4.16
N GLY A 191 4.56 -13.92 -4.99
CA GLY A 191 4.69 -14.74 -6.19
C GLY A 191 5.68 -14.20 -7.23
N ARG A 192 5.85 -12.87 -7.28
CA ARG A 192 6.81 -12.17 -8.15
C ARG A 192 8.16 -11.87 -7.48
N ASP A 193 8.37 -12.30 -6.24
CA ASP A 193 9.58 -12.01 -5.45
C ASP A 193 9.89 -10.50 -5.35
N VAL A 194 8.86 -9.68 -5.18
CA VAL A 194 9.00 -8.21 -5.06
C VAL A 194 9.68 -7.86 -3.72
N PRO A 195 10.85 -7.19 -3.73
CA PRO A 195 11.53 -6.76 -2.50
C PRO A 195 10.70 -5.74 -1.69
N GLY A 196 10.95 -5.66 -0.38
CA GLY A 196 10.37 -4.60 0.47
C GLY A 196 8.89 -4.77 0.84
N SER A 197 8.26 -5.88 0.45
CA SER A 197 6.86 -6.17 0.82
C SER A 197 6.67 -6.29 2.34
N HIS A 198 5.67 -5.58 2.89
CA HIS A 198 5.29 -5.72 4.30
C HIS A 198 5.01 -7.18 4.67
N PRO A 199 5.26 -7.58 5.94
CA PRO A 199 4.85 -8.89 6.43
C PRO A 199 3.33 -9.11 6.28
N LEU A 200 2.93 -10.34 5.95
CA LEU A 200 1.53 -10.74 6.03
C LEU A 200 1.03 -10.53 7.46
N GLY A 201 -0.11 -9.84 7.61
CA GLY A 201 -0.66 -9.50 8.92
C GLY A 201 -0.08 -8.23 9.55
N TYR A 202 0.76 -7.46 8.84
CA TYR A 202 1.24 -6.15 9.31
C TYR A 202 0.10 -5.23 9.76
N ALA A 203 -0.94 -5.07 8.93
CA ALA A 203 -2.08 -4.22 9.30
C ALA A 203 -2.85 -4.76 10.52
N ALA A 204 -2.95 -6.09 10.66
CA ALA A 204 -3.55 -6.71 11.85
C ALA A 204 -2.72 -6.40 13.10
N GLN A 205 -1.39 -6.54 13.03
CA GLN A 205 -0.51 -6.19 14.14
C GLN A 205 -0.64 -4.71 14.52
N VAL A 206 -0.64 -3.80 13.55
CA VAL A 206 -0.81 -2.36 13.80
C VAL A 206 -2.15 -2.07 14.49
N ALA A 207 -3.23 -2.71 14.05
CA ALA A 207 -4.54 -2.56 14.68
C ALA A 207 -4.54 -3.04 16.13
N ILE A 208 -3.93 -4.20 16.39
CA ILE A 208 -3.80 -4.78 17.74
C ILE A 208 -3.00 -3.84 18.66
N GLU A 209 -1.91 -3.27 18.15
CA GLU A 209 -1.05 -2.34 18.86
C GLU A 209 -1.65 -0.92 19.01
N GLY A 210 -2.87 -0.69 18.52
CA GLY A 210 -3.54 0.61 18.60
C GLY A 210 -2.99 1.66 17.62
N GLY A 211 -2.23 1.25 16.61
CA GLY A 211 -1.68 2.13 15.60
C GLY A 211 -2.73 2.69 14.61
N TYR A 212 -4.00 2.43 14.82
CA TYR A 212 -5.08 3.15 14.14
C TYR A 212 -5.99 3.89 15.12
N ASP A 213 -5.66 3.91 16.42
CA ASP A 213 -6.50 4.59 17.40
C ASP A 213 -6.46 6.11 17.23
N ALA A 214 -7.58 6.78 17.58
CA ALA A 214 -7.62 8.21 17.72
C ALA A 214 -6.54 8.65 18.73
N VAL A 215 -5.60 9.47 18.29
CA VAL A 215 -4.64 10.10 19.18
C VAL A 215 -5.41 11.14 19.98
N GLU A 216 -5.42 11.05 21.32
CA GLU A 216 -5.92 12.15 22.16
C GLU A 216 -5.10 13.41 21.83
N LEU A 217 -5.66 14.27 20.97
CA LEU A 217 -5.13 15.59 20.71
C LEU A 217 -5.39 16.39 21.98
N ARG A 218 -4.36 16.59 22.81
CA ARG A 218 -4.39 17.74 23.73
C ARG A 218 -4.60 18.99 22.87
N PRO A 219 -5.48 19.92 23.28
CA PRO A 219 -5.70 21.13 22.52
C PRO A 219 -4.36 21.84 22.40
N ILE A 220 -3.84 21.92 21.18
CA ILE A 220 -2.84 22.93 20.86
C ILE A 220 -3.64 24.21 20.72
N ASP A 221 -3.32 25.19 21.55
CA ASP A 221 -3.95 26.50 21.55
C ASP A 221 -4.11 27.02 20.12
N ALA A 222 -5.33 27.44 19.83
CA ALA A 222 -5.79 27.84 18.51
C ALA A 222 -5.03 29.08 18.01
N GLU A 223 -4.15 28.88 17.04
CA GLU A 223 -3.93 29.85 15.96
C GLU A 223 -4.04 29.09 14.64
N THR A 224 -5.23 29.15 14.04
CA THR A 224 -5.52 28.65 12.70
C THR A 224 -4.98 29.63 11.66
N PRO A 225 -4.12 29.21 10.70
CA PRO A 225 -3.92 29.97 9.48
C PRO A 225 -4.86 29.47 8.37
N GLN A 226 -5.78 30.36 8.03
CA GLN A 226 -6.46 30.62 6.74
C GLN A 226 -6.85 29.47 5.79
N ALA A 227 -8.15 29.50 5.45
CA ALA A 227 -8.77 28.76 4.35
C ALA A 227 -8.09 29.03 2.98
N PRO A 228 -8.04 28.03 2.07
CA PRO A 228 -7.42 28.18 0.76
C PRO A 228 -8.18 29.16 -0.13
N SER A 229 -7.42 29.90 -0.94
CA SER A 229 -7.91 30.86 -1.93
C SER A 229 -8.75 30.19 -3.02
N LEU A 230 -9.59 30.96 -3.71
CA LEU A 230 -10.44 30.52 -4.84
C LEU A 230 -9.66 30.04 -6.09
N ALA A 231 -8.33 30.13 -6.12
CA ALA A 231 -7.49 29.46 -7.11
C ALA A 231 -7.13 28.06 -6.59
N GLY A 232 -7.36 27.01 -7.38
CA GLY A 232 -6.98 25.63 -7.04
C GLY A 232 -5.48 25.51 -6.70
N PRO A 233 -5.06 24.38 -6.10
CA PRO A 233 -3.70 24.22 -5.59
C PRO A 233 -2.67 24.35 -6.70
N VAL A 234 -1.52 24.94 -6.39
CA VAL A 234 -0.39 24.94 -7.32
C VAL A 234 0.17 23.53 -7.41
N VAL A 235 0.15 22.95 -8.61
CA VAL A 235 0.73 21.64 -8.93
C VAL A 235 2.15 21.82 -9.43
N TYR A 236 3.12 21.27 -8.70
CA TYR A 236 4.54 21.32 -9.07
C TYR A 236 4.97 20.12 -9.90
N ASP A 237 4.44 18.94 -9.58
CA ASP A 237 4.72 17.71 -10.31
C ASP A 237 3.50 16.79 -10.29
N LYS A 238 3.32 16.01 -11.35
CA LYS A 238 2.29 14.97 -11.43
C LYS A 238 2.77 13.87 -12.38
N ALA A 239 2.99 12.67 -11.85
CA ALA A 239 3.54 11.55 -12.61
C ALA A 239 2.75 11.27 -13.90
N LYS A 240 1.43 11.40 -13.86
CA LYS A 240 0.56 11.23 -15.03
C LYS A 240 0.89 12.13 -16.23
N TYR A 241 1.52 13.29 -16.02
CA TYR A 241 1.96 14.14 -17.14
C TYR A 241 3.12 13.51 -17.91
N GLN A 242 3.93 12.70 -17.23
CA GLN A 242 5.10 12.04 -17.81
C GLN A 242 4.75 10.63 -18.33
N SER A 243 3.85 9.88 -17.68
CA SER A 243 3.63 8.48 -18.03
C SER A 243 3.14 8.27 -19.46
N HIS A 244 2.25 9.13 -19.98
CA HIS A 244 1.84 9.09 -21.38
C HIS A 244 2.99 9.34 -22.37
N ILE A 245 3.92 10.24 -22.04
CA ILE A 245 5.10 10.53 -22.87
C ILE A 245 6.03 9.31 -22.89
N LEU A 246 6.23 8.64 -21.76
CA LEU A 246 7.07 7.44 -21.69
C LEU A 246 6.51 6.29 -22.52
N ALA A 247 5.19 6.09 -22.47
CA ALA A 247 4.53 5.05 -23.24
C ALA A 247 4.55 5.36 -24.76
N ASP A 248 4.14 6.58 -25.14
CA ASP A 248 3.93 6.94 -26.54
C ASP A 248 5.24 7.26 -27.28
N GLU A 249 6.21 7.89 -26.61
CA GLU A 249 7.44 8.40 -27.26
C GLU A 249 8.69 7.59 -26.92
N GLU A 250 8.80 7.05 -25.70
CA GLU A 250 9.97 6.27 -25.27
C GLU A 250 9.77 4.75 -25.33
N GLY A 251 8.56 4.28 -25.67
CA GLY A 251 8.24 2.88 -25.92
C GLY A 251 8.17 2.00 -24.68
N PHE A 252 7.95 2.60 -23.51
CA PHE A 252 7.65 1.86 -22.28
C PHE A 252 6.26 1.21 -22.41
N ASP A 253 6.06 0.04 -21.79
CA ASP A 253 4.69 -0.43 -21.53
C ASP A 253 4.01 0.47 -20.48
N GLU A 254 2.67 0.51 -20.49
CA GLU A 254 1.88 1.44 -19.65
C GLU A 254 2.19 1.29 -18.14
N ASP A 255 2.36 0.06 -17.65
CA ASP A 255 2.62 -0.18 -16.23
C ASP A 255 4.03 0.29 -15.84
N THR A 256 5.04 -0.02 -16.67
CA THR A 256 6.41 0.47 -16.45
C THR A 256 6.48 1.98 -16.61
N ALA A 257 5.70 2.57 -17.53
CA ALA A 257 5.63 4.01 -17.71
C ALA A 257 5.07 4.72 -16.48
N ASP A 258 4.01 4.20 -15.86
CA ASP A 258 3.42 4.76 -14.63
C ASP A 258 4.39 4.62 -13.44
N GLU A 259 5.00 3.45 -13.25
CA GLU A 259 6.00 3.25 -12.18
C GLU A 259 7.22 4.18 -12.36
N GLN A 260 7.70 4.31 -13.59
CA GLN A 260 8.88 5.10 -13.91
C GLN A 260 8.61 6.61 -13.86
N ALA A 261 7.41 7.05 -14.25
CA ALA A 261 6.97 8.43 -14.14
C ALA A 261 6.84 8.92 -12.69
N ALA A 262 6.64 8.00 -11.75
CA ALA A 262 6.58 8.34 -10.32
C ALA A 262 7.95 8.68 -9.72
N VAL A 263 9.06 8.21 -10.31
CA VAL A 263 10.40 8.28 -9.71
C VAL A 263 10.89 9.72 -9.49
N PRO A 264 10.80 10.65 -10.47
CA PRO A 264 11.25 12.03 -10.29
C PRO A 264 10.55 12.73 -9.12
N GLY A 265 9.22 12.67 -9.05
CA GLY A 265 8.45 13.27 -7.96
C GLY A 265 8.74 12.61 -6.61
N ALA A 266 8.83 11.28 -6.58
CA ALA A 266 9.14 10.53 -5.37
C ALA A 266 10.52 10.90 -4.79
N LEU A 267 11.54 11.10 -5.63
CA LEU A 267 12.87 11.51 -5.19
C LEU A 267 12.84 12.87 -4.46
N PHE A 268 12.14 13.88 -5.00
CA PHE A 268 11.98 15.17 -4.35
C PHE A 268 11.15 15.06 -3.07
N PHE A 269 10.04 14.33 -3.11
CA PHE A 269 9.18 14.12 -1.96
C PHE A 269 9.90 13.41 -0.82
N GLY A 270 10.75 12.42 -1.13
CA GLY A 270 11.62 11.74 -0.19
C GLY A 270 12.54 12.72 0.56
N TRP A 271 13.13 13.69 -0.14
CA TRP A 271 13.94 14.74 0.48
C TRP A 271 13.12 15.61 1.43
N VAL A 272 11.95 16.09 0.99
CA VAL A 272 11.02 16.89 1.81
C VAL A 272 10.68 16.15 3.12
N VAL A 273 10.33 14.87 3.01
CA VAL A 273 10.01 14.01 4.14
C VAL A 273 11.23 13.83 5.07
N SER A 274 12.40 13.53 4.50
CA SER A 274 13.64 13.33 5.24
C SER A 274 14.03 14.54 6.09
N ARG A 275 13.80 15.76 5.58
CA ARG A 275 14.14 17.02 6.25
C ARG A 275 13.02 17.60 7.11
N GLY A 276 11.86 16.95 7.18
CA GLY A 276 10.74 17.43 8.00
C GLY A 276 10.09 18.69 7.44
N LEU A 277 10.11 18.82 6.11
CA LEU A 277 9.67 20.01 5.39
C LEU A 277 8.20 19.95 4.95
N LEU A 278 7.47 18.92 5.37
CA LEU A 278 6.03 18.80 5.15
C LEU A 278 5.25 19.83 5.98
N ASN A 279 4.08 20.21 5.49
CA ASN A 279 3.11 20.95 6.28
C ASN A 279 2.71 20.10 7.51
N PRO A 280 2.87 20.60 8.75
CA PRO A 280 2.58 19.82 9.95
C PRO A 280 1.12 19.34 10.06
N THR A 281 0.18 20.15 9.56
CA THR A 281 -1.26 19.82 9.51
C THR A 281 -1.52 18.74 8.47
N TRP A 282 -0.89 18.81 7.30
CA TRP A 282 -0.99 17.74 6.30
C TRP A 282 -0.35 16.43 6.82
N ALA A 283 0.81 16.54 7.46
CA ALA A 283 1.55 15.42 8.03
C ALA A 283 1.02 14.97 9.41
N GLN A 284 -0.22 15.33 9.78
CA GLN A 284 -0.76 15.04 11.12
C GLN A 284 -1.22 13.59 11.29
N GLY A 285 -1.58 12.93 10.18
CA GLY A 285 -2.09 11.56 10.19
C GLY A 285 -1.08 10.57 10.77
N PHE A 286 -1.52 9.75 11.73
CA PHE A 286 -0.67 8.75 12.38
C PHE A 286 0.00 7.80 11.37
N ARG A 287 -0.77 7.34 10.38
CA ARG A 287 -0.30 6.41 9.34
C ARG A 287 0.87 6.99 8.55
N LEU A 288 0.73 8.24 8.08
CA LEU A 288 1.77 8.96 7.37
C LEU A 288 3.01 9.16 8.26
N ARG A 289 2.84 9.59 9.52
CA ARG A 289 3.98 9.76 10.46
C ARG A 289 4.76 8.47 10.69
N ARG A 290 4.06 7.34 10.83
CA ARG A 290 4.67 6.01 10.97
C ARG A 290 5.42 5.60 9.70
N ASP A 291 4.83 5.80 8.54
CA ASP A 291 5.43 5.41 7.27
C ASP A 291 6.63 6.31 6.92
N ILE A 292 6.59 7.60 7.28
CA ILE A 292 7.75 8.50 7.30
C ILE A 292 8.87 7.93 8.16
N ALA A 293 8.57 7.41 9.36
CA ALA A 293 9.58 6.80 10.22
C ALA A 293 10.17 5.52 9.61
N SER A 294 9.37 4.73 8.89
CA SER A 294 9.84 3.54 8.16
C SER A 294 10.73 3.90 6.96
N PHE A 295 10.37 4.93 6.21
CA PHE A 295 11.19 5.48 5.13
C PHE A 295 12.53 6.00 5.66
N LYS A 296 12.53 6.80 6.73
CA LYS A 296 13.74 7.29 7.39
C LYS A 296 14.64 6.17 7.93
N ALA A 297 14.06 5.01 8.23
CA ALA A 297 14.80 3.83 8.65
C ALA A 297 15.21 2.89 7.49
N GLY A 298 15.00 3.29 6.23
CA GLY A 298 15.33 2.49 5.04
C GLY A 298 14.46 1.25 4.84
N ARG A 299 13.29 1.17 5.51
CA ARG A 299 12.35 0.04 5.41
C ARG A 299 11.24 0.24 4.38
N MET A 300 11.11 1.44 3.84
CA MET A 300 10.12 1.86 2.85
C MET A 300 10.82 2.80 1.87
N THR A 301 10.39 2.82 0.61
CA THR A 301 10.95 3.73 -0.40
C THR A 301 10.18 5.05 -0.44
N ALA A 302 10.76 6.09 -1.03
CA ALA A 302 10.02 7.32 -1.28
C ALA A 302 8.91 7.13 -2.33
N VAL A 303 9.07 6.17 -3.25
CA VAL A 303 8.03 5.82 -4.24
C VAL A 303 6.79 5.24 -3.57
N ASP A 304 6.98 4.42 -2.53
CA ASP A 304 5.86 3.90 -1.74
C ASP A 304 5.10 5.03 -1.05
N LEU A 305 5.82 5.97 -0.42
CA LEU A 305 5.20 7.12 0.25
C LEU A 305 4.48 8.03 -0.73
N TRP A 306 5.11 8.29 -1.88
CA TRP A 306 4.58 9.12 -2.94
C TRP A 306 3.28 8.54 -3.51
N THR A 307 3.30 7.26 -3.88
CA THR A 307 2.12 6.58 -4.42
C THR A 307 0.98 6.52 -3.40
N GLU A 308 1.29 6.23 -2.14
CA GLU A 308 0.26 6.02 -1.12
C GLU A 308 -0.41 7.31 -0.64
N TYR A 309 0.33 8.42 -0.55
CA TYR A 309 -0.15 9.63 0.14
C TYR A 309 -0.36 10.84 -0.75
N THR A 310 0.12 10.83 -2.00
CA THR A 310 0.07 12.03 -2.85
C THR A 310 -0.71 11.86 -4.14
N ASP A 311 -1.25 10.66 -4.42
CA ASP A 311 -1.79 10.31 -5.75
C ASP A 311 -0.78 10.66 -6.87
N GLN A 312 0.50 10.48 -6.54
CA GLN A 312 1.66 10.83 -7.36
C GLN A 312 1.66 12.29 -7.86
N CYS A 313 1.20 13.22 -7.02
CA CYS A 313 1.03 14.64 -7.33
C CYS A 313 1.61 15.53 -6.21
N LEU A 314 2.56 16.42 -6.53
CA LEU A 314 3.17 17.34 -5.58
C LEU A 314 2.45 18.68 -5.67
N ILE A 315 1.83 19.10 -4.56
CA ILE A 315 1.05 20.33 -4.49
C ILE A 315 1.45 21.18 -3.28
N ASP A 316 1.22 22.48 -3.38
CA ASP A 316 1.68 23.49 -2.43
C ASP A 316 1.32 23.24 -0.96
N TYR A 317 0.09 22.82 -0.66
CA TYR A 317 -0.36 22.63 0.72
C TYR A 317 0.22 21.39 1.43
N MET A 318 0.91 20.49 0.70
CA MET A 318 1.65 19.37 1.32
C MET A 318 2.93 19.85 2.02
N LEU A 319 3.41 21.04 1.65
CA LEU A 319 4.71 21.57 2.04
C LEU A 319 4.56 22.63 3.15
N SER A 320 5.55 22.69 4.05
CA SER A 320 5.70 23.85 4.93
C SER A 320 5.90 25.13 4.11
N ASP A 321 5.62 26.30 4.69
CA ASP A 321 5.71 27.57 3.96
C ASP A 321 7.08 27.80 3.31
N ASP A 322 8.16 27.48 4.04
CA ASP A 322 9.52 27.61 3.54
C ASP A 322 9.83 26.61 2.42
N ALA A 323 9.39 25.36 2.57
CA ALA A 323 9.56 24.36 1.53
C ALA A 323 8.74 24.72 0.29
N ASN A 324 7.51 25.20 0.46
CA ASN A 324 6.64 25.63 -0.64
C ASN A 324 7.26 26.80 -1.42
N ALA A 325 7.81 27.79 -0.71
CA ALA A 325 8.48 28.93 -1.33
C ALA A 325 9.74 28.51 -2.11
N PHE A 326 10.56 27.60 -1.55
CA PHE A 326 11.70 27.02 -2.24
C PHE A 326 11.27 26.23 -3.48
N THR A 327 10.34 25.28 -3.33
CA THR A 327 9.84 24.42 -4.41
C THR A 327 9.30 25.27 -5.55
N ARG A 328 8.53 26.32 -5.26
CA ARG A 328 7.99 27.21 -6.28
C ARG A 328 9.07 27.90 -7.10
N GLU A 329 10.13 28.40 -6.47
CA GLU A 329 11.23 29.03 -7.21
C GLU A 329 12.05 28.00 -7.98
N TYR A 330 12.29 26.84 -7.37
CA TYR A 330 13.18 25.82 -7.90
C TYR A 330 12.57 25.00 -9.06
N TYR A 331 11.28 24.67 -8.99
CA TYR A 331 10.57 24.01 -10.09
C TYR A 331 10.28 24.94 -11.28
N ASN A 332 10.09 26.24 -11.04
CA ASN A 332 9.85 27.22 -12.10
C ASN A 332 11.14 27.88 -12.63
N SER A 333 12.31 27.38 -12.24
CA SER A 333 13.58 27.95 -12.69
C SER A 333 13.93 27.46 -14.09
N ASP A 334 14.18 28.39 -15.02
CA ASP A 334 14.62 28.07 -16.38
C ASP A 334 16.04 27.48 -16.44
N LYS A 335 16.85 27.67 -15.38
CA LYS A 335 18.23 27.17 -15.28
C LYS A 335 18.58 26.84 -13.85
N ASN A 336 19.19 25.67 -13.65
CA ASN A 336 19.48 25.13 -12.32
C ASN A 336 18.19 24.85 -11.54
N GLY A 337 17.15 24.41 -12.25
CA GLY A 337 15.92 23.92 -11.65
C GLY A 337 16.01 22.44 -11.27
N TYR A 338 14.94 21.91 -10.70
CA TYR A 338 14.92 20.52 -10.21
C TYR A 338 15.29 19.49 -11.29
N TYR A 339 14.71 19.60 -12.48
CA TYR A 339 14.94 18.64 -13.56
C TYR A 339 16.35 18.72 -14.16
N ASP A 340 17.02 19.88 -14.11
CA ASP A 340 18.43 20.01 -14.53
C ASP A 340 19.34 19.23 -13.59
N ASP A 341 19.13 19.38 -12.28
CA ASP A 341 19.91 18.70 -11.26
C ASP A 341 19.61 17.19 -11.24
N LEU A 342 18.36 16.80 -11.50
CA LEU A 342 17.97 15.40 -11.65
C LEU A 342 18.66 14.75 -12.86
N ALA A 343 18.80 15.46 -13.98
CA ALA A 343 19.46 14.95 -15.19
C ALA A 343 20.93 14.57 -14.97
N VAL A 344 21.60 15.18 -13.98
CA VAL A 344 22.97 14.79 -13.58
C VAL A 344 23.02 13.35 -13.05
N LEU A 345 21.97 12.89 -12.36
CA LEU A 345 21.88 11.50 -11.89
C LEU A 345 21.66 10.50 -13.01
N ALA A 346 21.09 10.96 -14.14
CA ALA A 346 20.84 10.16 -15.32
C ALA A 346 22.03 10.10 -16.30
N GLN A 347 23.21 10.61 -15.92
CA GLN A 347 24.41 10.51 -16.75
C GLN A 347 24.74 9.04 -17.08
N GLY A 348 24.80 8.74 -18.37
CA GLY A 348 25.04 7.38 -18.87
C GLY A 348 23.77 6.57 -19.12
N LEU A 349 22.59 7.13 -18.88
CA LEU A 349 21.30 6.56 -19.26
C LEU A 349 20.79 7.17 -20.58
N PRO A 350 19.86 6.50 -21.29
CA PRO A 350 19.28 7.04 -22.53
C PRO A 350 18.59 8.40 -22.35
N SER A 351 17.91 8.58 -21.21
CA SER A 351 17.27 9.84 -20.79
C SER A 351 17.09 9.85 -19.27
N SER A 352 16.68 10.98 -18.70
CA SER A 352 16.28 11.07 -17.28
C SER A 352 15.09 10.18 -16.93
N SER A 353 14.28 9.83 -17.92
CA SER A 353 13.17 8.89 -17.79
C SER A 353 13.61 7.48 -17.40
N TYR A 354 14.86 7.08 -17.67
CA TYR A 354 15.37 5.76 -17.28
C TYR A 354 15.99 5.73 -15.88
N LEU A 355 15.95 6.83 -15.13
CA LEU A 355 16.54 6.92 -13.80
C LEU A 355 15.78 6.02 -12.81
N PRO A 356 16.37 4.92 -12.30
CA PRO A 356 15.66 4.06 -11.37
C PRO A 356 15.62 4.68 -9.99
N TYR A 357 14.55 4.38 -9.24
CA TYR A 357 14.56 4.64 -7.81
C TYR A 357 15.53 3.68 -7.11
N THR A 358 16.49 4.22 -6.38
CA THR A 358 17.36 3.50 -5.45
C THR A 358 17.66 4.39 -4.25
N PHE A 359 17.98 3.80 -3.09
CA PHE A 359 18.42 4.57 -1.93
C PHE A 359 19.70 5.37 -2.20
N ASP A 360 20.57 4.87 -3.08
CA ASP A 360 21.78 5.59 -3.51
C ASP A 360 21.42 6.83 -4.34
N ASN A 361 20.48 6.71 -5.30
CA ASN A 361 20.00 7.87 -6.05
C ASN A 361 19.25 8.87 -5.16
N GLN A 362 18.47 8.38 -4.17
CA GLN A 362 17.86 9.24 -3.14
C GLN A 362 18.94 10.02 -2.37
N ALA A 363 19.97 9.35 -1.86
CA ALA A 363 21.04 10.02 -1.11
C ALA A 363 21.80 11.06 -1.97
N ARG A 364 22.01 10.76 -3.25
CA ARG A 364 22.68 11.68 -4.19
C ARG A 364 21.83 12.92 -4.48
N ILE A 365 20.53 12.76 -4.74
CA ILE A 365 19.65 13.92 -4.96
C ILE A 365 19.47 14.72 -3.67
N ASP A 366 19.36 14.07 -2.51
CA ASP A 366 19.22 14.73 -1.22
C ASP A 366 20.38 15.70 -0.97
N ALA A 367 21.62 15.30 -1.28
CA ALA A 367 22.80 16.15 -1.13
C ALA A 367 22.76 17.40 -2.04
N VAL A 368 22.25 17.27 -3.26
CA VAL A 368 22.07 18.40 -4.18
C VAL A 368 20.96 19.32 -3.67
N LEU A 369 19.83 18.76 -3.25
CA LEU A 369 18.69 19.52 -2.74
C LEU A 369 19.03 20.26 -1.45
N ASP A 370 19.80 19.64 -0.54
CA ASP A 370 20.31 20.31 0.66
C ASP A 370 21.13 21.57 0.29
N GLN A 371 22.05 21.44 -0.68
CA GLN A 371 22.85 22.56 -1.16
C GLN A 371 21.98 23.67 -1.80
N ARG A 372 21.01 23.30 -2.63
CA ARG A 372 20.10 24.25 -3.29
C ARG A 372 19.22 24.98 -2.27
N TYR A 373 18.70 24.25 -1.30
CA TYR A 373 17.87 24.80 -0.24
C TYR A 373 18.66 25.75 0.66
N GLU A 374 19.90 25.42 1.03
CA GLU A 374 20.78 26.29 1.81
C GLU A 374 21.14 27.59 1.05
N GLN A 375 21.47 27.48 -0.23
CA GLN A 375 21.74 28.64 -1.10
C GLN A 375 20.51 29.55 -1.19
N TRP A 376 19.35 28.96 -1.41
CA TRP A 376 18.08 29.69 -1.48
C TRP A 376 17.78 30.41 -0.15
N SER A 377 17.87 29.69 0.97
CA SER A 377 17.62 30.22 2.31
C SER A 377 18.57 31.36 2.67
N THR A 378 19.87 31.22 2.34
CA THR A 378 20.88 32.26 2.54
C THR A 378 20.59 33.52 1.72
N ARG A 379 20.14 33.39 0.47
CA ARG A 379 19.75 34.53 -0.36
C ARG A 379 18.51 35.24 0.20
N ARG A 380 17.55 34.49 0.75
CA ARG A 380 16.31 35.05 1.32
C ARG A 380 16.52 35.76 2.67
N SER A 381 17.58 35.37 3.39
CA SER A 381 17.94 35.94 4.69
C SER A 381 18.86 37.18 4.61
N ARG A 382 19.29 37.54 3.40
CA ARG A 382 20.02 38.78 3.10
C ARG A 382 19.05 39.82 2.55
#